data_AF-S9W5U3-F1
#
_entry.id   AF-S9W5U3-F1
#
_cell.length_a   1.000
_cell.length_b   1.000
_cell.length_c   1.000
_cell.angle_alpha   90.00
_cell.angle_beta   90.00
_cell.angle_gamma   90.00
#
_symmetry.space_group_name_H-M   'P 1'
#
loop_
_entity.id
_entity.type
_entity.pdbx_description
1 polymer ?
#
loop_
_entity_poly.entity_id
_entity_poly.type
_entity_poly.pdbx_seq_one_letter_code
_entity_poly.pdbx_strand_id
1 'polypeptide(L)'
;MPSIKAVRKQKRQAMAESRKKAVESRKNRDDKRWKRVLAKMSDEKRKQYHGVGNTAKNSRVRGATRASLRPRTGRKADNVSVEATIHLAKLLKKKTFHKRAPLAIKRIKTFVAKLMKTKDNRIDSSLNTYIWHKGVKGVPGRVRVRVDRHSETPEGSKRKHFYTIISNVPVASFKGLTTKSVEQ
;
A
#
# COMPACT_ATOMS: atom_id res chain seq x y z
N MET A 1 -37.61 -25.42 -33.15
CA MET A 1 -36.39 -24.62 -32.93
C MET A 1 -36.56 -23.78 -31.66
N PRO A 2 -35.69 -23.89 -30.64
CA PRO A 2 -35.80 -23.09 -29.42
C PRO A 2 -35.63 -21.59 -29.75
N SER A 3 -36.42 -20.74 -29.08
CA SER A 3 -36.38 -19.29 -29.35
C SER A 3 -35.00 -18.71 -29.04
N ILE A 4 -34.59 -17.68 -29.79
CA ILE A 4 -33.30 -16.97 -29.60
C ILE A 4 -33.13 -16.51 -28.13
N LYS A 5 -34.23 -16.14 -27.46
CA LYS A 5 -34.24 -15.78 -26.03
C LYS A 5 -33.94 -16.98 -25.13
N ALA A 6 -34.46 -18.17 -25.43
CA ALA A 6 -34.19 -19.40 -24.68
C ALA A 6 -32.72 -19.84 -24.81
N VAL A 7 -32.17 -19.79 -26.04
CA VAL A 7 -30.75 -20.11 -26.29
C VAL A 7 -29.81 -19.15 -25.55
N ARG A 8 -30.12 -17.83 -25.56
CA ARG A 8 -29.36 -16.83 -24.79
C ARG A 8 -29.44 -17.06 -23.28
N LYS A 9 -30.62 -17.43 -22.75
CA LYS A 9 -30.83 -17.74 -21.33
C LYS A 9 -30.01 -18.96 -20.90
N GLN A 10 -30.02 -20.02 -21.71
CA GLN A 10 -29.22 -21.23 -21.48
C GLN A 10 -27.72 -20.93 -21.50
N LYS A 11 -27.22 -20.18 -22.49
CA LYS A 11 -25.80 -19.75 -22.53
C LYS A 11 -25.41 -18.91 -21.30
N ARG A 12 -26.29 -18.01 -20.85
CA ARG A 12 -26.06 -17.18 -19.65
C ARG A 12 -26.03 -18.03 -18.38
N GLN A 13 -26.91 -19.02 -18.26
CA GLN A 13 -26.94 -19.95 -17.13
C GLN A 13 -25.68 -20.84 -17.11
N ALA A 14 -25.30 -21.40 -18.25
CA ALA A 14 -24.07 -22.20 -18.39
C ALA A 14 -22.80 -21.37 -18.04
N MET A 15 -22.74 -20.11 -18.45
CA MET A 15 -21.65 -19.19 -18.09
C MET A 15 -21.65 -18.83 -16.59
N ALA A 16 -22.82 -18.72 -15.96
CA ALA A 16 -22.92 -18.48 -14.52
C ALA A 16 -22.46 -19.71 -13.71
N GLU A 17 -22.83 -20.91 -14.16
CA GLU A 17 -22.41 -22.17 -13.55
C GLU A 17 -20.93 -22.44 -13.73
N SER A 18 -20.37 -22.15 -14.91
CA SER A 18 -18.92 -22.28 -15.15
C SER A 18 -18.13 -21.30 -14.25
N ARG A 19 -18.62 -20.07 -14.06
CA ARG A 19 -18.04 -19.11 -13.10
C ARG A 19 -18.14 -19.63 -11.66
N LYS A 20 -19.27 -20.20 -11.25
CA LYS A 20 -19.44 -20.81 -9.90
C LYS A 20 -18.45 -21.95 -9.69
N LYS A 21 -18.35 -22.89 -10.63
CA LYS A 21 -17.38 -24.01 -10.61
C LYS A 21 -15.93 -23.50 -10.54
N ALA A 22 -15.60 -22.45 -11.28
CA ALA A 22 -14.26 -21.85 -11.25
C ALA A 22 -13.94 -21.19 -9.89
N VAL A 23 -14.93 -20.57 -9.23
CA VAL A 23 -14.77 -20.00 -7.89
C VAL A 23 -14.58 -21.10 -6.85
N GLU A 24 -15.36 -22.18 -6.91
CA GLU A 24 -15.24 -23.37 -6.05
C GLU A 24 -13.83 -24.00 -6.17
N SER A 25 -13.35 -24.17 -7.40
CA SER A 25 -12.01 -24.70 -7.70
C SER A 25 -10.90 -23.83 -7.12
N ARG A 26 -11.03 -22.49 -7.21
CA ARG A 26 -10.07 -21.56 -6.59
C ARG A 26 -10.06 -21.68 -5.07
N LYS A 27 -11.24 -21.73 -4.42
CA LYS A 27 -11.34 -21.94 -2.98
C LYS A 27 -10.67 -23.24 -2.54
N ASN A 28 -10.91 -24.34 -3.24
CA ASN A 28 -10.32 -25.65 -2.92
C ASN A 28 -8.80 -25.67 -3.09
N ARG A 29 -8.27 -24.93 -4.07
CA ARG A 29 -6.83 -24.79 -4.29
C ARG A 29 -6.16 -23.99 -3.18
N ASP A 30 -6.79 -22.87 -2.79
CA ASP A 30 -6.31 -22.05 -1.70
C ASP A 30 -6.37 -22.83 -0.37
N ASP A 31 -7.45 -23.55 -0.09
CA ASP A 31 -7.59 -24.39 1.11
C ASP A 31 -6.49 -25.47 1.21
N LYS A 32 -6.21 -26.21 0.13
CA LYS A 32 -5.11 -27.19 0.09
C LYS A 32 -3.75 -26.54 0.34
N ARG A 33 -3.51 -25.36 -0.22
CA ARG A 33 -2.26 -24.60 -0.03
C ARG A 33 -2.12 -24.13 1.42
N TRP A 34 -3.19 -23.61 2.02
CA TRP A 34 -3.19 -23.13 3.40
C TRP A 34 -3.05 -24.28 4.40
N LYS A 35 -3.68 -25.44 4.17
CA LYS A 35 -3.48 -26.65 4.99
C LYS A 35 -2.00 -27.07 5.04
N ARG A 36 -1.31 -27.04 3.91
CA ARG A 36 0.13 -27.37 3.83
C ARG A 36 1.02 -26.32 4.52
N VAL A 37 0.64 -25.05 4.46
CA VAL A 37 1.37 -23.94 5.12
C VAL A 37 1.15 -23.99 6.64
N LEU A 38 -0.08 -24.22 7.09
CA LEU A 38 -0.43 -24.33 8.51
C LEU A 38 0.23 -25.55 9.17
N ALA A 39 0.36 -26.66 8.45
CA ALA A 39 1.07 -27.86 8.93
C ALA A 39 2.58 -27.63 9.20
N LYS A 40 3.17 -26.56 8.64
CA LYS A 40 4.58 -26.20 8.83
C LYS A 40 4.77 -24.99 9.75
N MET A 41 3.70 -24.42 10.32
CA MET A 41 3.76 -23.26 11.21
C MET A 41 3.72 -23.71 12.68
N SER A 42 4.55 -23.07 13.52
CA SER A 42 4.50 -23.27 14.98
C SER A 42 3.19 -22.76 15.58
N ASP A 43 2.78 -23.34 16.70
CA ASP A 43 1.51 -23.02 17.35
C ASP A 43 1.39 -21.56 17.79
N GLU A 44 2.51 -20.92 18.16
CA GLU A 44 2.58 -19.49 18.47
C GLU A 44 2.28 -18.61 17.25
N LYS A 45 2.81 -18.98 16.07
CA LYS A 45 2.51 -18.29 14.82
C LYS A 45 1.07 -18.56 14.37
N ARG A 46 0.56 -19.77 14.60
CA ARG A 46 -0.81 -20.17 14.23
C ARG A 46 -1.88 -19.34 14.96
N LYS A 47 -1.65 -19.00 16.24
CA LYS A 47 -2.51 -18.09 17.03
C LYS A 47 -2.64 -16.70 16.40
N GLN A 48 -1.62 -16.22 15.69
CA GLN A 48 -1.62 -14.92 14.99
C GLN A 48 -2.53 -14.90 13.74
N TYR A 49 -2.88 -16.06 13.18
CA TYR A 49 -3.70 -16.20 11.98
C TYR A 49 -5.15 -16.62 12.27
N HIS A 50 -5.57 -16.74 13.53
CA HIS A 50 -6.97 -16.92 13.89
C HIS A 50 -7.79 -15.73 13.34
N GLY A 51 -8.67 -16.00 12.36
CA GLY A 51 -9.48 -15.00 11.66
C GLY A 51 -9.09 -14.74 10.20
N VAL A 52 -8.04 -15.39 9.68
CA VAL A 52 -7.70 -15.33 8.25
C VAL A 52 -8.31 -16.55 7.54
N GLY A 53 -9.59 -16.46 7.17
CA GLY A 53 -10.29 -17.53 6.49
C GLY A 53 -11.80 -17.42 6.66
N ASN A 54 -12.53 -17.68 5.57
CA ASN A 54 -13.98 -17.52 5.47
C ASN A 54 -14.71 -18.75 6.07
N THR A 55 -14.39 -19.15 7.30
CA THR A 55 -14.77 -20.47 7.87
C THR A 55 -15.80 -20.44 9.00
N ALA A 56 -16.34 -19.28 9.38
CA ALA A 56 -17.40 -19.24 10.40
C ALA A 56 -18.80 -19.29 9.78
N LYS A 57 -19.67 -20.14 10.35
CA LYS A 57 -21.06 -20.37 9.92
C LYS A 57 -21.93 -19.09 9.96
N ASN A 58 -21.58 -18.16 10.86
CA ASN A 58 -22.17 -16.80 10.95
C ASN A 58 -21.13 -15.69 10.66
N SER A 59 -20.07 -15.97 9.89
CA SER A 59 -19.30 -14.87 9.31
C SER A 59 -20.19 -14.17 8.27
N ARG A 60 -20.25 -12.85 8.34
CA ARG A 60 -20.84 -11.99 7.30
C ARG A 60 -20.59 -12.60 5.92
N VAL A 61 -21.63 -13.13 5.27
CA VAL A 61 -21.62 -13.41 3.84
C VAL A 61 -21.54 -12.05 3.15
N ARG A 62 -20.33 -11.50 3.07
CA ARG A 62 -20.02 -10.38 2.20
C ARG A 62 -19.10 -10.97 1.16
N GLY A 63 -19.56 -10.92 -0.10
CA GLY A 63 -18.76 -11.25 -1.25
C GLY A 63 -17.38 -10.62 -1.16
N ALA A 64 -16.43 -11.20 -1.90
CA ALA A 64 -15.06 -10.74 -2.09
C ALA A 64 -14.83 -9.33 -1.51
N THR A 65 -14.09 -9.22 -0.39
CA THR A 65 -13.78 -7.93 0.24
C THR A 65 -13.39 -6.91 -0.83
N ARG A 66 -13.78 -5.63 -0.70
CA ARG A 66 -13.43 -4.59 -1.70
C ARG A 66 -11.94 -4.62 -2.06
N ALA A 67 -11.07 -5.00 -1.12
CA ALA A 67 -9.64 -5.22 -1.36
C ALA A 67 -9.33 -6.42 -2.27
N SER A 68 -10.00 -7.56 -2.09
CA SER A 68 -9.87 -8.75 -2.96
C SER A 68 -10.46 -8.56 -4.36
N LEU A 69 -11.39 -7.60 -4.52
CA LEU A 69 -11.93 -7.19 -5.82
C LEU A 69 -11.01 -6.21 -6.57
N ARG A 70 -9.98 -5.64 -5.93
CA ARG A 70 -9.07 -4.72 -6.62
C ARG A 70 -8.24 -5.50 -7.64
N PRO A 71 -8.13 -5.03 -8.89
CA PRO A 71 -7.24 -5.63 -9.86
C PRO A 71 -5.82 -5.58 -9.30
N ARG A 72 -5.13 -6.73 -9.30
CA ARG A 72 -3.73 -6.80 -8.91
C ARG A 72 -2.91 -6.30 -10.07
N THR A 73 -2.34 -5.11 -9.93
CA THR A 73 -1.27 -4.67 -10.82
C THR A 73 0.00 -5.43 -10.46
N GLY A 74 0.86 -5.69 -11.44
CA GLY A 74 2.16 -6.32 -11.22
C GLY A 74 3.10 -5.49 -10.34
N ARG A 75 4.36 -5.91 -10.27
CA ARG A 75 5.41 -5.13 -9.61
C ARG A 75 5.55 -3.76 -10.32
N LYS A 76 5.60 -2.68 -9.55
CA LYS A 76 5.90 -1.35 -10.09
C LYS A 76 7.34 -1.28 -10.63
N ALA A 77 7.60 -0.37 -11.54
CA ALA A 77 8.95 -0.06 -12.00
C ALA A 77 9.92 0.17 -10.83
N ASP A 78 11.20 -0.08 -11.05
CA ASP A 78 12.22 0.08 -10.02
C ASP A 78 12.38 1.56 -9.64
N ASN A 79 12.55 2.42 -10.64
CA ASN A 79 12.50 3.87 -10.49
C ASN A 79 11.06 4.37 -10.53
N VAL A 80 10.66 5.15 -9.52
CA VAL A 80 9.29 5.67 -9.41
C VAL A 80 9.32 7.02 -8.71
N SER A 81 8.64 7.99 -9.30
CA SER A 81 8.39 9.31 -8.72
C SER A 81 6.92 9.45 -8.31
N VAL A 82 6.70 9.91 -7.08
CA VAL A 82 5.35 10.10 -6.52
C VAL A 82 5.30 11.40 -5.74
N GLU A 83 4.28 12.21 -5.99
CA GLU A 83 3.93 13.32 -5.13
C GLU A 83 2.83 12.94 -4.16
N ALA A 84 3.06 13.17 -2.87
CA ALA A 84 2.15 12.80 -1.80
C ALA A 84 2.00 13.92 -0.77
N THR A 85 0.81 14.03 -0.19
CA THR A 85 0.55 14.96 0.93
C THR A 85 0.61 14.20 2.25
N ILE A 86 1.47 14.64 3.18
CA ILE A 86 1.61 14.04 4.51
C ILE A 86 0.92 14.93 5.55
N HIS A 87 0.01 14.33 6.33
CA HIS A 87 -0.72 15.03 7.38
C HIS A 87 0.04 15.05 8.72
N LEU A 88 1.06 15.90 8.84
CA LEU A 88 1.94 15.99 10.00
C LEU A 88 1.23 16.33 11.32
N ALA A 89 0.19 17.17 11.30
CA ALA A 89 -0.55 17.54 12.51
C ALA A 89 -1.14 16.33 13.25
N LYS A 90 -1.53 15.27 12.52
CA LYS A 90 -2.03 14.02 13.10
C LYS A 90 -0.90 13.20 13.69
N LEU A 91 0.26 13.19 13.04
CA LEU A 91 1.45 12.44 13.45
C LEU A 91 2.15 13.07 14.67
N LEU A 92 2.01 14.38 14.84
CA LEU A 92 2.66 15.16 15.91
C LEU A 92 1.72 15.55 17.05
N LYS A 93 0.44 15.11 17.00
CA LYS A 93 -0.54 15.34 18.07
C LYS A 93 -0.02 14.77 19.39
N LYS A 94 -0.20 15.53 20.49
CA LYS A 94 0.27 15.18 21.85
C LYS A 94 1.78 14.89 21.96
N LYS A 95 2.61 15.45 21.07
CA LYS A 95 4.07 15.44 21.21
C LYS A 95 4.55 16.76 21.77
N THR A 96 5.57 16.69 22.65
CA THR A 96 6.20 17.86 23.27
C THR A 96 6.75 18.80 22.21
N PHE A 97 6.53 20.11 22.38
CA PHE A 97 6.81 21.10 21.32
C PHE A 97 8.27 21.10 20.87
N HIS A 98 9.23 21.03 21.80
CA HIS A 98 10.66 21.02 21.50
C HIS A 98 11.16 19.71 20.85
N LYS A 99 10.31 18.70 20.66
CA LYS A 99 10.65 17.47 19.93
C LYS A 99 9.92 17.36 18.59
N ARG A 100 9.04 18.32 18.24
CA ARG A 100 8.14 18.16 17.09
C ARG A 100 8.88 18.13 15.75
N ALA A 101 9.75 19.08 15.44
CA ALA A 101 10.47 19.08 14.15
C ALA A 101 11.38 17.85 13.96
N PRO A 102 12.23 17.45 14.92
CA PRO A 102 13.00 16.22 14.81
C PRO A 102 12.13 14.96 14.66
N LEU A 103 11.01 14.89 15.38
CA LEU A 103 10.06 13.79 15.22
C LEU A 103 9.37 13.83 13.87
N ALA A 104 9.04 15.01 13.33
CA ALA A 104 8.41 15.16 12.02
C ALA A 104 9.28 14.55 10.92
N ILE A 105 10.58 14.86 10.92
CA ILE A 105 11.57 14.26 10.02
C ILE A 105 11.56 12.74 10.12
N LYS A 106 11.63 12.18 11.34
CA LYS A 106 11.59 10.72 11.55
C LYS A 106 10.29 10.11 11.03
N ARG A 107 9.15 10.77 11.25
CA ARG A 107 7.83 10.32 10.79
C ARG A 107 7.68 10.41 9.28
N ILE A 108 8.27 11.41 8.62
CA ILE A 108 8.32 11.52 7.17
C ILE A 108 9.13 10.36 6.57
N LYS A 109 10.33 10.10 7.09
CA LYS A 109 11.12 8.92 6.67
C LYS A 109 10.36 7.62 6.87
N THR A 110 9.69 7.45 8.01
CA THR A 110 8.87 6.24 8.28
C THR A 110 7.69 6.12 7.32
N PHE A 111 7.05 7.24 6.96
CA PHE A 111 5.94 7.25 6.00
C PHE A 111 6.42 6.85 4.61
N VAL A 112 7.54 7.42 4.15
CA VAL A 112 8.13 7.13 2.84
C VAL A 112 8.65 5.69 2.78
N ALA A 113 9.32 5.20 3.82
CA ALA A 113 9.74 3.80 3.92
C ALA A 113 8.56 2.83 3.75
N LYS A 114 7.38 3.17 4.31
CA LYS A 114 6.16 2.36 4.15
C LYS A 114 5.57 2.45 2.74
N LEU A 115 5.66 3.61 2.11
CA LEU A 115 5.13 3.88 0.76
C LEU A 115 5.99 3.24 -0.33
N MET A 116 7.30 3.50 -0.30
CA MET A 116 8.26 3.11 -1.34
C MET A 116 8.97 1.77 -1.07
N LYS A 117 8.82 1.22 0.15
CA LYS A 117 9.47 -0.02 0.60
C LYS A 117 11.00 0.03 0.57
N THR A 118 11.55 1.21 0.85
CA THR A 118 12.99 1.49 0.90
C THR A 118 13.46 1.73 2.32
N LYS A 119 14.69 1.32 2.62
CA LYS A 119 15.33 1.54 3.94
C LYS A 119 16.08 2.87 3.96
N ASP A 120 16.83 3.17 2.90
CA ASP A 120 17.54 4.45 2.76
C ASP A 120 16.58 5.54 2.26
N ASN A 121 16.35 6.53 3.11
CA ASN A 121 15.43 7.64 2.87
C ASN A 121 16.15 8.95 3.19
N ARG A 122 16.54 9.65 2.13
CA ARG A 122 17.32 10.89 2.15
C ARG A 122 16.35 12.07 2.02
N ILE A 123 16.51 13.04 2.91
CA ILE A 123 15.70 14.27 2.90
C ILE A 123 16.51 15.34 2.20
N ASP A 124 15.92 15.95 1.20
CA ASP A 124 16.52 17.09 0.52
C ASP A 124 16.49 18.34 1.41
N SER A 125 17.43 19.25 1.13
CA SER A 125 17.58 20.56 1.75
C SER A 125 16.27 21.36 1.77
N SER A 126 15.52 21.38 0.66
CA SER A 126 14.25 22.11 0.53
C SER A 126 13.22 21.67 1.56
N LEU A 127 13.11 20.36 1.79
CA LEU A 127 12.20 19.78 2.75
C LEU A 127 12.68 19.99 4.19
N ASN A 128 14.00 19.92 4.41
CA ASN A 128 14.56 20.22 5.73
C ASN A 128 14.22 21.67 6.14
N THR A 129 14.50 22.65 5.27
CA THR A 129 14.20 24.06 5.52
C THR A 129 12.69 24.27 5.73
N TYR A 130 11.83 23.65 4.93
CA TYR A 130 10.38 23.76 5.10
C TYR A 130 9.87 23.21 6.43
N ILE A 131 10.43 22.09 6.92
CA ILE A 131 10.04 21.53 8.21
C ILE A 131 10.48 22.44 9.37
N TRP A 132 11.66 23.06 9.25
CA TRP A 132 12.26 23.90 10.28
C TRP A 132 11.95 25.40 10.13
N HIS A 133 11.13 25.82 9.16
CA HIS A 133 10.90 27.24 8.83
C HIS A 133 10.41 28.12 10.01
N LYS A 134 9.72 27.55 10.99
CA LYS A 134 9.27 28.22 12.24
C LYS A 134 9.96 27.64 13.49
N GLY A 135 11.13 27.04 13.30
CA GLY A 135 11.87 26.34 14.34
C GLY A 135 11.16 25.08 14.86
N VAL A 136 11.58 24.64 16.04
CA VAL A 136 11.24 23.31 16.55
C VAL A 136 9.75 23.10 16.88
N LYS A 137 9.06 24.17 17.31
CA LYS A 137 7.66 24.12 17.78
C LYS A 137 6.66 24.29 16.63
N GLY A 138 7.05 24.99 15.56
CA GLY A 138 6.18 25.48 14.48
C GLY A 138 6.14 24.62 13.22
N VAL A 139 6.21 23.29 13.34
CA VAL A 139 6.17 22.39 12.18
C VAL A 139 4.86 22.58 11.40
N PRO A 140 4.89 22.66 10.05
CA PRO A 140 3.68 22.81 9.25
C PRO A 140 2.73 21.62 9.46
N GLY A 141 1.42 21.89 9.49
CA GLY A 141 0.41 20.84 9.72
C GLY A 141 0.31 19.81 8.59
N ARG A 142 0.69 20.20 7.38
CA ARG A 142 0.75 19.36 6.18
C ARG A 142 1.98 19.72 5.36
N VAL A 143 2.50 18.74 4.63
CA VAL A 143 3.59 18.92 3.66
C VAL A 143 3.28 18.16 2.39
N ARG A 144 3.56 18.75 1.24
CA ARG A 144 3.51 18.08 -0.06
C ARG A 144 4.94 17.71 -0.41
N VAL A 145 5.18 16.42 -0.57
CA VAL A 145 6.51 15.89 -0.86
C VAL A 145 6.50 15.23 -2.23
N ARG A 146 7.58 15.42 -2.98
CA ARG A 146 7.95 14.56 -4.10
C ARG A 146 8.92 13.51 -3.57
N VAL A 147 8.64 12.27 -3.93
CA VAL A 147 9.35 11.09 -3.43
C VAL A 147 9.84 10.34 -4.65
N ASP A 148 11.15 10.39 -4.84
CA ASP A 148 11.82 9.81 -6.00
C ASP A 148 12.61 8.60 -5.52
N ARG A 149 12.17 7.41 -5.93
CA ARG A 149 12.89 6.17 -5.67
C ARG A 149 13.83 5.91 -6.83
N HIS A 150 15.10 5.73 -6.52
CA HIS A 150 16.15 5.36 -7.48
C HIS A 150 16.66 3.95 -7.17
N SER A 151 17.05 3.24 -8.22
CA SER A 151 17.76 1.97 -8.15
C SER A 151 19.21 2.15 -8.60
N GLU A 152 20.12 1.65 -7.79
CA GLU A 152 21.55 1.62 -8.08
C GLU A 152 22.05 0.18 -7.96
N THR A 153 22.95 -0.23 -8.84
CA THR A 153 23.61 -1.54 -8.76
C THR A 153 25.09 -1.27 -8.49
N PRO A 154 25.52 -1.24 -7.22
CA PRO A 154 26.93 -1.05 -6.91
C PRO A 154 27.73 -2.24 -7.46
N GLU A 155 28.94 -1.95 -7.95
CA GLU A 155 29.84 -2.94 -8.54
C GLU A 155 30.08 -4.10 -7.56
N GLY A 156 29.82 -5.33 -8.02
CA GLY A 156 29.94 -6.54 -7.20
C GLY A 156 28.71 -6.94 -6.38
N SER A 157 27.63 -6.15 -6.33
CA SER A 157 26.40 -6.54 -5.61
C SER A 157 25.45 -7.37 -6.47
N LYS A 158 25.05 -8.53 -5.96
CA LYS A 158 24.01 -9.40 -6.55
C LYS A 158 22.60 -8.79 -6.48
N ARG A 159 22.39 -7.76 -5.64
CA ARG A 159 21.08 -7.13 -5.41
C ARG A 159 21.13 -5.65 -5.74
N LYS A 160 20.07 -5.16 -6.39
CA LYS A 160 19.85 -3.72 -6.58
C LYS A 160 19.67 -3.04 -5.21
N HIS A 161 20.44 -1.97 -5.00
CA HIS A 161 20.25 -1.07 -3.88
C HIS A 161 19.17 -0.04 -4.25
N PHE A 162 18.22 0.19 -3.34
CA PHE A 162 17.18 1.20 -3.54
C PHE A 162 17.31 2.28 -2.49
N TYR A 163 17.45 3.52 -2.93
CA TYR A 163 17.38 4.70 -2.08
C TYR A 163 16.24 5.60 -2.55
N THR A 164 15.85 6.53 -1.67
CA THR A 164 14.75 7.45 -1.95
C THR A 164 15.14 8.86 -1.56
N ILE A 165 14.95 9.80 -2.47
CA ILE A 165 15.12 11.23 -2.23
C ILE A 165 13.73 11.82 -1.99
N ILE A 166 13.61 12.65 -0.96
CA ILE A 166 12.36 13.27 -0.54
C ILE A 166 12.55 14.79 -0.59
N SER A 167 11.88 15.44 -1.53
CA SER A 167 11.92 16.89 -1.74
C SER A 167 10.59 17.56 -1.39
N ASN A 168 10.64 18.85 -1.09
CA ASN A 168 9.44 19.64 -0.84
C ASN A 168 8.85 20.14 -2.16
N VAL A 169 7.54 20.02 -2.31
CA VAL A 169 6.83 20.66 -3.42
C VAL A 169 5.99 21.79 -2.82
N PRO A 170 6.40 23.06 -3.00
CA PRO A 170 5.63 24.17 -2.49
C PRO A 170 4.28 24.25 -3.21
N VAL A 171 3.20 24.29 -2.44
CA VAL A 171 1.84 24.43 -2.96
C VAL A 171 1.10 25.49 -2.15
N ALA A 172 0.31 26.31 -2.84
CA ALA A 172 -0.51 27.33 -2.17
C ALA A 172 -1.61 26.71 -1.28
N SER A 173 -2.18 25.58 -1.71
CA SER A 173 -3.25 24.88 -0.98
C SER A 173 -3.09 23.36 -1.06
N PHE A 174 -3.35 22.68 0.06
CA PHE A 174 -3.37 21.22 0.14
C PHE A 174 -4.75 20.61 -0.14
N LYS A 175 -5.78 21.43 -0.38
CA LYS A 175 -7.15 20.95 -0.62
C LYS A 175 -7.22 20.24 -1.99
N GLY A 176 -7.92 19.11 -2.05
CA GLY A 176 -8.08 18.33 -3.29
C GLY A 176 -6.81 17.60 -3.77
N LEU A 177 -5.64 17.84 -3.17
CA LEU A 177 -4.41 17.19 -3.57
C LEU A 177 -4.31 15.76 -3.03
N THR A 178 -4.34 14.81 -3.93
CA THR A 178 -4.16 13.37 -3.66
C THR A 178 -2.76 12.91 -4.05
N THR A 179 -2.41 11.68 -3.67
CA THR A 179 -1.15 11.07 -4.11
C THR A 179 -1.18 10.81 -5.61
N LYS A 180 -0.21 11.33 -6.35
CA LYS A 180 -0.10 11.20 -7.81
C LYS A 180 1.26 10.63 -8.18
N SER A 181 1.32 9.72 -9.15
CA SER A 181 2.59 9.38 -9.81
C SER A 181 3.02 10.56 -10.67
N VAL A 182 4.30 10.87 -10.63
CA VAL A 182 4.92 11.87 -11.51
C VAL A 182 5.73 11.09 -12.53
N GLU A 183 5.57 11.44 -13.81
CA GLU A 183 6.39 10.87 -14.88
C GLU A 183 7.82 11.40 -14.73
N GLN A 184 8.77 10.51 -14.94
CA GLN A 184 10.21 10.77 -14.78
C GLN A 184 10.83 11.07 -16.13
#